data_AF-A0A7Z1S693-F1
#
_entry.id   AF-A0A7Z1S693-F1
#
_cell.length_a   1.000
_cell.length_b   1.000
_cell.length_c   1.000
_cell.angle_alpha   90.00
_cell.angle_beta   90.00
_cell.angle_gamma   90.00
#
_symmetry.space_group_name_H-M   'P 1'
#
loop_
_entity.id
_entity.type
_entity.pdbx_description
1 polymer ?
#
loop_
_entity_poly.entity_id
_entity_poly.type
_entity_poly.pdbx_seq_one_letter_code
_entity_poly.pdbx_strand_id
1 'polypeptide(L)'
;AKVQEKRAELDSSRQALEDAQTEGNLEKAAELQYGTIPQLEKELQKFEEAFQDETGEDSERMIREVVSDEEIGDIVSQWTGIPVSKLVETEREKLLSLSDILHKRVVGQDTAVDLVSDAVVRARAGIKDPNRPIGSFLFLGPTGVGKTELAKSLASSLFDSEKHMIRIDMSEYMEKHAVSRLIG
;
A
#
# COMPACT_ATOMS: atom_id res chain seq x y z
N ALA A 1 23.19 9.74 -17.74
CA ALA A 1 24.52 9.15 -18.04
C ALA A 1 25.59 9.62 -17.05
N LYS A 2 26.09 10.87 -17.13
CA LYS A 2 27.18 11.35 -16.25
C LYS A 2 26.84 11.38 -14.75
N VAL A 3 25.60 11.74 -14.38
CA VAL A 3 25.14 11.73 -12.98
C VAL A 3 25.10 10.30 -12.41
N GLN A 4 24.56 9.34 -13.16
CA GLN A 4 24.49 7.92 -12.76
C GLN A 4 25.87 7.30 -12.57
N GLU A 5 26.82 7.60 -13.47
CA GLU A 5 28.20 7.15 -13.36
C GLU A 5 28.86 7.69 -12.08
N LYS A 6 28.69 9.00 -11.81
CA LYS A 6 29.22 9.64 -10.59
C LYS A 6 28.58 9.14 -9.30
N ARG A 7 27.29 8.78 -9.33
CA ARG A 7 26.58 8.19 -8.18
C ARG A 7 27.08 6.76 -7.90
N ALA A 8 27.28 5.96 -8.95
CA ALA A 8 27.88 4.64 -8.82
C ALA A 8 29.34 4.69 -8.32
N GLU A 9 30.12 5.68 -8.77
CA GLU A 9 31.46 5.97 -8.23
C GLU A 9 31.42 6.35 -6.73
N LEU A 10 30.43 7.16 -6.32
CA LEU A 10 30.23 7.52 -4.92
C LEU A 10 29.88 6.31 -4.06
N ASP A 11 28.92 5.50 -4.49
CA ASP A 11 28.46 4.32 -3.75
C ASP A 11 29.58 3.28 -3.62
N SER A 12 30.32 3.02 -4.68
CA SER A 12 31.51 2.15 -4.63
C SER A 12 32.61 2.71 -3.72
N SER A 13 32.81 4.03 -3.69
CA SER A 13 33.77 4.68 -2.79
C SER A 13 33.34 4.61 -1.32
N ARG A 14 32.03 4.70 -1.04
CA ARG A 14 31.46 4.51 0.31
C ARG A 14 31.63 3.06 0.78
N GLN A 15 31.38 2.11 -0.09
CA GLN A 15 31.59 0.69 0.21
C GLN A 15 33.08 0.38 0.45
N ALA A 16 33.98 0.94 -0.37
CA ALA A 16 35.42 0.81 -0.18
C ALA A 16 35.93 1.48 1.13
N LEU A 17 35.24 2.50 1.64
CA LEU A 17 35.53 3.11 2.94
C LEU A 17 35.14 2.16 4.08
N GLU A 18 33.96 1.55 4.03
CA GLU A 18 33.53 0.55 5.03
C GLU A 18 34.47 -0.65 5.05
N ASP A 19 34.89 -1.14 3.88
CA ASP A 19 35.86 -2.23 3.76
C ASP A 19 37.21 -1.84 4.38
N ALA A 20 37.74 -0.65 4.04
CA ALA A 20 39.02 -0.15 4.58
C ALA A 20 39.00 0.06 6.09
N GLN A 21 37.86 0.49 6.66
CA GLN A 21 37.66 0.61 8.11
C GLN A 21 37.64 -0.76 8.77
N THR A 22 36.97 -1.74 8.14
CA THR A 22 36.89 -3.12 8.65
C THR A 22 38.25 -3.83 8.62
N GLU A 23 39.05 -3.60 7.58
CA GLU A 23 40.41 -4.13 7.42
C GLU A 23 41.47 -3.40 8.28
N GLY A 24 41.10 -2.29 8.94
CA GLY A 24 42.02 -1.48 9.75
C GLY A 24 43.01 -0.65 8.94
N ASN A 25 42.77 -0.44 7.64
CA ASN A 25 43.60 0.38 6.77
C ASN A 25 43.23 1.87 6.92
N LEU A 26 43.77 2.49 7.98
CA LEU A 26 43.47 3.87 8.36
C LEU A 26 43.92 4.91 7.32
N GLU A 27 44.98 4.62 6.57
CA GLU A 27 45.50 5.52 5.52
C GLU A 27 44.51 5.62 4.35
N LYS A 28 44.07 4.47 3.84
CA LYS A 28 43.09 4.39 2.75
C LYS A 28 41.71 4.90 3.19
N ALA A 29 41.31 4.63 4.43
CA ALA A 29 40.06 5.15 4.98
C ALA A 29 40.09 6.69 5.07
N ALA A 30 41.20 7.29 5.51
CA ALA A 30 41.33 8.74 5.58
C ALA A 30 41.33 9.39 4.18
N GLU A 31 41.99 8.79 3.20
CA GLU A 31 41.99 9.26 1.80
C GLU A 31 40.58 9.25 1.21
N LEU A 32 39.83 8.15 1.39
CA LEU A 32 38.45 8.05 0.90
C LEU A 32 37.51 9.01 1.63
N GLN A 33 37.61 9.09 2.96
CA GLN A 33 36.70 9.88 3.80
C GLN A 33 36.90 11.39 3.66
N TYR A 34 38.13 11.87 3.55
CA TYR A 34 38.43 13.31 3.50
C TYR A 34 38.85 13.82 2.12
N GLY A 35 39.18 12.92 1.19
CA GLY A 35 39.57 13.27 -0.18
C GLY A 35 38.49 12.92 -1.19
N THR A 36 38.38 11.64 -1.52
CA THR A 36 37.63 11.16 -2.70
C THR A 36 36.12 11.33 -2.56
N ILE A 37 35.52 10.94 -1.42
CA ILE A 37 34.07 11.02 -1.21
C ILE A 37 33.60 12.49 -1.23
N PRO A 38 34.21 13.44 -0.49
CA PRO A 38 33.79 14.84 -0.55
C PRO A 38 33.95 15.49 -1.93
N GLN A 39 34.91 15.04 -2.74
CA GLN A 39 35.07 15.51 -4.13
C GLN A 39 33.94 14.99 -5.01
N LEU A 40 33.64 13.68 -4.94
CA LEU A 40 32.54 13.07 -5.68
C LEU A 40 31.18 13.66 -5.29
N GLU A 41 30.94 13.94 -4.00
CA GLU A 41 29.70 14.59 -3.55
C GLU A 41 29.56 16.01 -4.13
N LYS A 42 30.64 16.80 -4.15
CA LYS A 42 30.63 18.14 -4.76
C LYS A 42 30.44 18.10 -6.27
N GLU A 43 31.05 17.13 -6.95
CA GLU A 43 30.86 16.94 -8.38
C GLU A 43 29.43 16.52 -8.70
N LEU A 44 28.89 15.55 -7.96
CA LEU A 44 27.51 15.09 -8.10
C LEU A 44 26.52 16.24 -7.90
N GLN A 45 26.70 17.04 -6.85
CA GLN A 45 25.85 18.20 -6.58
C GLN A 45 25.89 19.22 -7.72
N LYS A 46 27.06 19.53 -8.28
CA LYS A 46 27.17 20.43 -9.44
C LYS A 46 26.48 19.88 -10.68
N PHE A 47 26.57 18.57 -10.91
CA PHE A 47 25.91 17.94 -12.04
C PHE A 47 24.39 17.83 -11.84
N GLU A 48 23.92 17.61 -10.62
CA GLU A 48 22.49 17.61 -10.25
C GLU A 48 21.89 19.03 -10.38
N GLU A 49 22.57 20.06 -9.89
CA GLU A 49 22.16 21.47 -10.04
C GLU A 49 22.12 21.90 -11.52
N ALA A 50 23.15 21.55 -12.30
CA ALA A 50 23.18 21.83 -13.74
C ALA A 50 22.06 21.09 -14.50
N PHE A 51 21.67 19.89 -14.06
CA PHE A 51 20.54 19.15 -14.64
C PHE A 51 19.19 19.78 -14.28
N GLN A 52 19.06 20.41 -13.11
CA GLN A 52 17.84 21.10 -12.70
C GLN A 52 17.65 22.43 -13.44
N ASP A 53 18.72 23.17 -13.75
CA ASP A 53 18.65 24.46 -14.46
C ASP A 53 18.39 24.31 -15.97
N GLU A 54 18.80 23.21 -16.60
CA GLU A 54 18.56 22.94 -18.04
C GLU A 54 17.18 22.32 -18.34
N THR A 55 16.40 21.91 -17.33
CA THR A 55 15.08 21.29 -17.52
C THR A 55 13.93 22.30 -17.36
N GLY A 56 13.96 23.33 -18.20
CA GLY A 56 12.78 24.13 -18.54
C GLY A 56 11.79 23.34 -19.41
N GLU A 57 10.65 23.02 -18.80
CA GLU A 57 9.32 22.68 -19.35
C GLU A 57 9.09 21.59 -20.43
N ASP A 58 9.99 21.19 -21.35
CA ASP A 58 9.47 20.42 -22.52
C ASP A 58 10.40 19.41 -23.24
N SER A 59 11.29 18.70 -22.54
CA SER A 59 12.11 17.65 -23.17
C SER A 59 11.94 16.28 -22.53
N GLU A 60 11.68 15.28 -23.41
CA GLU A 60 11.56 13.85 -23.15
C GLU A 60 12.48 13.38 -22.01
N ARG A 61 11.87 13.09 -20.84
CA ARG A 61 12.56 12.54 -19.67
C ARG A 61 13.03 11.12 -19.99
N MET A 62 14.27 10.99 -20.46
CA MET A 62 14.91 9.71 -20.78
C MET A 62 15.36 8.95 -19.51
N ILE A 63 14.42 8.62 -18.60
CA ILE A 63 14.56 7.90 -17.31
C ILE A 63 14.58 8.86 -16.11
N ARG A 64 13.45 8.90 -15.38
CA ARG A 64 13.35 9.47 -14.03
C ARG A 64 13.93 8.45 -13.05
N GLU A 65 14.84 8.90 -12.18
CA GLU A 65 15.52 8.04 -11.20
C GLU A 65 14.74 7.90 -9.89
N VAL A 66 13.76 8.78 -9.64
CA VAL A 66 12.89 8.73 -8.46
C VAL A 66 11.56 8.11 -8.86
N VAL A 67 11.28 6.94 -8.28
CA VAL A 67 9.98 6.28 -8.42
C VAL A 67 8.93 7.12 -7.67
N SER A 68 7.99 7.66 -8.42
CA SER A 68 6.87 8.44 -7.89
C SER A 68 5.65 7.55 -7.61
N ASP A 69 4.74 8.02 -6.76
CA ASP A 69 3.46 7.34 -6.50
C ASP A 69 2.64 7.13 -7.79
N GLU A 70 2.80 8.03 -8.76
CA GLU A 70 2.17 7.95 -10.09
C GLU A 70 2.69 6.75 -10.89
N GLU A 71 4.01 6.51 -10.90
CA GLU A 71 4.63 5.38 -11.62
C GLU A 71 4.30 4.03 -10.97
N ILE A 72 4.30 3.96 -9.64
CA ILE A 72 3.81 2.77 -8.92
C ILE A 72 2.36 2.53 -9.30
N GLY A 73 1.57 3.60 -9.36
CA GLY A 73 0.18 3.53 -9.75
C GLY A 73 0.00 2.98 -11.16
N ASP A 74 0.71 3.52 -12.15
CA ASP A 74 0.61 3.08 -13.54
C ASP A 74 0.93 1.60 -13.72
N ILE A 75 1.96 1.09 -13.05
CA ILE A 75 2.31 -0.34 -13.09
C ILE A 75 1.22 -1.20 -12.46
N VAL A 76 0.71 -0.81 -11.27
CA VAL A 76 -0.39 -1.51 -10.59
C VAL A 76 -1.65 -1.49 -11.46
N SER A 77 -1.95 -0.36 -12.09
CA SER A 77 -3.06 -0.21 -13.02
C SER A 77 -2.88 -1.07 -14.27
N GLN A 78 -1.67 -1.19 -14.81
CA GLN A 78 -1.38 -2.02 -15.98
C GLN A 78 -1.53 -3.52 -15.67
N TRP A 79 -1.12 -3.96 -14.47
CA TRP A 79 -1.26 -5.35 -14.04
C TRP A 79 -2.69 -5.73 -13.67
N THR A 80 -3.42 -4.80 -13.04
CA THR A 80 -4.78 -5.06 -12.53
C THR A 80 -5.89 -4.63 -13.49
N GLY A 81 -5.58 -3.76 -14.45
CA GLY A 81 -6.54 -3.09 -15.33
C GLY A 81 -7.32 -1.94 -14.68
N ILE A 82 -6.93 -1.47 -13.49
CA ILE A 82 -7.71 -0.49 -12.70
C ILE A 82 -6.92 0.83 -12.51
N PRO A 83 -7.39 1.97 -13.07
CA PRO A 83 -6.67 3.26 -12.98
C PRO A 83 -6.56 3.80 -11.55
N VAL A 84 -5.38 4.28 -11.15
CA VAL A 84 -5.08 4.61 -9.74
C VAL A 84 -5.70 5.91 -9.24
N SER A 85 -5.84 6.92 -10.09
CA SER A 85 -6.65 8.10 -9.78
C SER A 85 -8.13 7.72 -9.54
N LYS A 86 -8.63 6.72 -10.28
CA LYS A 86 -9.94 6.10 -10.03
C LYS A 86 -9.92 5.07 -8.89
N LEU A 87 -8.82 4.79 -8.21
CA LEU A 87 -8.83 3.94 -7.03
C LEU A 87 -9.13 4.79 -5.79
N VAL A 88 -8.39 5.87 -5.60
CA VAL A 88 -8.43 6.65 -4.34
C VAL A 88 -9.69 7.51 -4.21
N GLU A 89 -10.04 8.27 -5.26
CA GLU A 89 -11.23 9.14 -5.24
C GLU A 89 -12.51 8.30 -5.16
N THR A 90 -12.57 7.21 -5.93
CA THR A 90 -13.69 6.28 -5.96
C THR A 90 -13.85 5.49 -4.66
N GLU A 91 -12.76 5.14 -3.96
CA GLU A 91 -12.86 4.46 -2.65
C GLU A 91 -13.51 5.37 -1.61
N ARG A 92 -13.15 6.66 -1.58
CA ARG A 92 -13.76 7.63 -0.67
C ARG A 92 -15.25 7.84 -0.97
N GLU A 93 -15.62 8.01 -2.23
CA GLU A 93 -17.03 8.16 -2.63
C GLU A 93 -17.86 6.89 -2.33
N LYS A 94 -17.29 5.71 -2.59
CA LYS A 94 -17.90 4.42 -2.23
C LYS A 94 -18.14 4.31 -0.73
N LEU A 95 -17.19 4.76 0.09
CA LEU A 95 -17.33 4.73 1.55
C LEU A 95 -18.40 5.71 2.05
N LEU A 96 -18.47 6.92 1.49
CA LEU A 96 -19.52 7.90 1.84
C LEU A 96 -20.92 7.40 1.46
N SER A 97 -21.00 6.64 0.35
CA SER A 97 -22.25 6.08 -0.16
C SER A 97 -22.50 4.65 0.33
N LEU A 98 -21.70 4.14 1.28
CA LEU A 98 -21.70 2.72 1.64
C LEU A 98 -23.07 2.27 2.16
N SER A 99 -23.70 3.05 3.05
CA SER A 99 -25.03 2.71 3.58
C SER A 99 -26.06 2.59 2.45
N ASP A 100 -26.11 3.59 1.55
CA ASP A 100 -27.02 3.58 0.40
C ASP A 100 -26.79 2.38 -0.53
N ILE A 101 -25.53 2.00 -0.74
CA ILE A 101 -25.18 0.82 -1.56
C ILE A 101 -25.69 -0.47 -0.90
N LEU A 102 -25.53 -0.60 0.41
CA LEU A 102 -25.98 -1.78 1.16
C LEU A 102 -27.51 -1.86 1.23
N HIS A 103 -28.21 -0.74 1.44
CA HIS A 103 -29.67 -0.65 1.44
C HIS A 103 -30.31 -1.09 0.12
N LYS A 104 -29.63 -0.90 -1.02
CA LYS A 104 -30.11 -1.40 -2.32
C LYS A 104 -30.22 -2.92 -2.39
N ARG A 105 -29.40 -3.64 -1.62
CA ARG A 105 -29.37 -5.12 -1.63
C ARG A 105 -30.04 -5.75 -0.42
N VAL A 106 -29.97 -5.10 0.74
CA VAL A 106 -30.51 -5.61 2.00
C VAL A 106 -31.72 -4.77 2.40
N VAL A 107 -32.91 -5.31 2.13
CA VAL A 107 -34.18 -4.60 2.35
C VAL A 107 -34.73 -4.87 3.74
N GLY A 108 -35.15 -3.82 4.45
CA GLY A 108 -35.86 -3.93 5.73
C GLY A 108 -34.97 -4.30 6.92
N GLN A 109 -33.66 -4.03 6.84
CA GLN A 109 -32.69 -4.24 7.92
C GLN A 109 -31.92 -2.95 8.24
N ASP A 110 -32.63 -1.81 8.28
CA ASP A 110 -32.02 -0.49 8.23
C ASP A 110 -31.00 -0.25 9.35
N THR A 111 -31.38 -0.57 10.59
CA THR A 111 -30.49 -0.45 11.74
C THR A 111 -29.21 -1.28 11.59
N ALA A 112 -29.31 -2.49 11.05
CA ALA A 112 -28.14 -3.36 10.88
C ALA A 112 -27.21 -2.84 9.78
N VAL A 113 -27.77 -2.34 8.68
CA VAL A 113 -27.02 -1.74 7.57
C VAL A 113 -26.29 -0.48 8.03
N ASP A 114 -26.96 0.40 8.75
CA ASP A 114 -26.38 1.66 9.23
C ASP A 114 -25.25 1.39 10.24
N LEU A 115 -25.46 0.49 11.21
CA LEU A 115 -24.44 0.13 12.21
C LEU A 115 -23.17 -0.47 11.58
N VAL A 116 -23.34 -1.31 10.55
CA VAL A 116 -22.22 -1.90 9.80
C VAL A 116 -21.49 -0.81 9.03
N SER A 117 -22.22 0.05 8.32
CA SER A 117 -21.65 1.14 7.52
C SER A 117 -20.82 2.09 8.40
N ASP A 118 -21.39 2.53 9.52
CA ASP A 118 -20.73 3.41 10.48
C ASP A 118 -19.43 2.82 11.03
N ALA A 119 -19.43 1.53 11.36
CA ALA A 119 -18.24 0.85 11.87
C ALA A 119 -17.13 0.79 10.81
N VAL A 120 -17.48 0.53 9.55
CA VAL A 120 -16.52 0.50 8.45
C VAL A 120 -15.94 1.89 8.18
N VAL A 121 -16.80 2.92 8.16
CA VAL A 121 -16.37 4.31 7.94
C VAL A 121 -15.40 4.74 9.05
N ARG A 122 -15.70 4.48 10.33
CA ARG A 122 -14.79 4.79 11.44
C ARG A 122 -13.44 4.09 11.29
N ALA A 123 -13.44 2.81 10.92
CA ALA A 123 -12.22 2.04 10.74
C ALA A 123 -11.36 2.55 9.58
N ARG A 124 -11.98 2.98 8.48
CA ARG A 124 -11.28 3.56 7.31
C ARG A 124 -10.80 4.99 7.55
N ALA A 125 -11.47 5.74 8.43
CA ALA A 125 -11.03 7.07 8.88
C ALA A 125 -9.85 7.02 9.87
N GLY A 126 -9.30 5.84 10.17
CA GLY A 126 -8.20 5.67 11.14
C GLY A 126 -8.65 5.77 12.60
N ILE A 127 -9.96 5.82 12.87
CA ILE A 127 -10.54 5.88 14.21
C ILE A 127 -10.80 4.45 14.70
N LYS A 128 -9.78 3.60 14.64
CA LYS A 128 -9.81 2.25 15.21
C LYS A 128 -8.46 1.89 15.82
N ASP A 129 -8.48 0.94 16.76
CA ASP A 129 -7.28 0.27 17.23
C ASP A 129 -6.58 -0.45 16.04
N PRO A 130 -5.30 -0.17 15.75
CA PRO A 130 -4.55 -0.85 14.68
C PRO A 130 -4.49 -2.37 14.86
N ASN A 131 -4.60 -2.88 16.10
CA ASN A 131 -4.57 -4.31 16.40
C ASN A 131 -5.94 -5.01 16.20
N ARG A 132 -6.96 -4.29 15.75
CA ARG A 132 -8.32 -4.82 15.54
C ARG A 132 -8.72 -4.81 14.07
N PRO A 133 -9.59 -5.76 13.65
CA PRO A 133 -10.13 -5.79 12.30
C PRO A 133 -10.96 -4.53 12.00
N ILE A 134 -11.25 -4.30 10.72
CA ILE A 134 -12.08 -3.17 10.24
C ILE A 134 -13.47 -3.19 10.91
N GLY A 135 -14.03 -4.37 11.16
CA GLY A 135 -15.25 -4.54 11.92
C GLY A 135 -15.36 -5.97 12.41
N SER A 136 -16.02 -6.15 13.56
CA SER A 136 -16.41 -7.45 14.08
C SER A 136 -17.90 -7.38 14.41
N PHE A 137 -18.68 -8.20 13.71
CA PHE A 137 -20.13 -8.13 13.74
C PHE A 137 -20.71 -9.49 14.12
N LEU A 138 -21.75 -9.48 14.95
CA LEU A 138 -22.56 -10.65 15.26
C LEU A 138 -24.00 -10.38 14.81
N PHE A 139 -24.41 -10.99 13.70
CA PHE A 139 -25.76 -10.84 13.17
C PHE A 139 -26.74 -11.84 13.81
N LEU A 140 -27.57 -11.35 14.73
CA LEU A 140 -28.61 -12.12 15.42
C LEU A 140 -29.98 -11.93 14.73
N GLY A 141 -30.79 -12.99 14.69
CA GLY A 141 -32.08 -12.97 13.97
C GLY A 141 -32.44 -14.33 13.32
N PRO A 142 -33.63 -14.45 12.72
CA PRO A 142 -34.04 -15.67 12.04
C PRO A 142 -33.23 -15.93 10.76
N THR A 143 -33.37 -17.13 10.20
CA THR A 143 -32.82 -17.44 8.87
C THR A 143 -33.58 -16.69 7.78
N GLY A 144 -32.92 -16.41 6.66
CA GLY A 144 -33.55 -15.78 5.49
C GLY A 144 -33.73 -14.26 5.55
N VAL A 145 -33.45 -13.59 6.67
CA VAL A 145 -33.61 -12.12 6.81
C VAL A 145 -32.49 -11.27 6.18
N GLY A 146 -31.53 -11.89 5.49
CA GLY A 146 -30.47 -11.16 4.78
C GLY A 146 -29.13 -11.04 5.51
N LYS A 147 -28.88 -11.77 6.60
CA LYS A 147 -27.57 -11.74 7.31
C LYS A 147 -26.37 -12.06 6.41
N THR A 148 -26.47 -13.15 5.64
CA THR A 148 -25.44 -13.55 4.69
C THR A 148 -25.36 -12.58 3.51
N GLU A 149 -26.50 -12.00 3.11
CA GLU A 149 -26.56 -11.05 2.01
C GLU A 149 -25.89 -9.73 2.37
N LEU A 150 -26.02 -9.27 3.62
CA LEU A 150 -25.30 -8.12 4.14
C LEU A 150 -23.79 -8.34 4.13
N ALA A 151 -23.33 -9.52 4.55
CA ALA A 151 -21.91 -9.87 4.49
C ALA A 151 -21.36 -9.91 3.05
N LYS A 152 -22.12 -10.50 2.10
CA LYS A 152 -21.76 -10.52 0.67
C LYS A 152 -21.74 -9.11 0.06
N SER A 153 -22.76 -8.31 0.37
CA SER A 153 -22.86 -6.92 -0.11
C SER A 153 -21.71 -6.08 0.41
N LEU A 154 -21.29 -6.31 1.66
CA LEU A 154 -20.12 -5.68 2.24
C LEU A 154 -18.83 -6.09 1.52
N ALA A 155 -18.65 -7.39 1.24
CA ALA A 155 -17.49 -7.90 0.50
C ALA A 155 -17.42 -7.31 -0.92
N SER A 156 -18.56 -7.25 -1.61
CA SER A 156 -18.65 -6.65 -2.94
C SER A 156 -18.37 -5.14 -2.92
N SER A 157 -18.77 -4.42 -1.87
CA SER A 157 -18.62 -2.97 -1.80
C SER A 157 -17.20 -2.55 -1.40
N LEU A 158 -16.55 -3.33 -0.53
CA LEU A 158 -15.21 -3.01 0.00
C LEU A 158 -14.07 -3.66 -0.76
N PHE A 159 -14.31 -4.79 -1.43
CA PHE A 159 -13.28 -5.58 -2.11
C PHE A 159 -13.68 -5.93 -3.55
N ASP A 160 -14.62 -5.17 -4.12
CA ASP A 160 -15.10 -5.24 -5.51
C ASP A 160 -15.61 -6.61 -5.98
N SER A 161 -15.75 -7.58 -5.09
CA SER A 161 -16.21 -8.93 -5.42
C SER A 161 -16.66 -9.71 -4.19
N GLU A 162 -17.79 -10.41 -4.33
CA GLU A 162 -18.28 -11.35 -3.31
C GLU A 162 -17.36 -12.56 -3.15
N LYS A 163 -16.56 -12.89 -4.16
CA LYS A 163 -15.65 -14.05 -4.13
C LYS A 163 -14.53 -13.90 -3.10
N HIS A 164 -14.25 -12.67 -2.68
CA HIS A 164 -13.29 -12.38 -1.62
C HIS A 164 -13.84 -12.67 -0.21
N MET A 165 -15.12 -13.07 -0.10
CA MET A 165 -15.69 -13.54 1.16
C MET A 165 -15.26 -14.98 1.44
N ILE A 166 -14.46 -15.18 2.49
CA ILE A 166 -14.16 -16.51 3.02
C ILE A 166 -15.33 -16.92 3.93
N ARG A 167 -16.00 -18.01 3.57
CA ARG A 167 -17.12 -18.56 4.34
C ARG A 167 -16.67 -19.84 5.03
N ILE A 168 -16.87 -19.91 6.33
CA ILE A 168 -16.60 -21.11 7.13
C ILE A 168 -17.93 -21.58 7.72
N ASP A 169 -18.32 -22.82 7.43
CA ASP A 169 -19.52 -23.43 8.01
C ASP A 169 -19.18 -24.02 9.38
N MET A 170 -19.66 -23.39 10.45
CA MET A 170 -19.40 -23.84 11.82
C MET A 170 -19.98 -25.22 12.14
N SER A 171 -20.93 -25.71 11.35
CA SER A 171 -21.45 -27.08 11.47
C SER A 171 -20.35 -28.12 11.21
N GLU A 172 -19.37 -27.80 10.36
CA GLU A 172 -18.21 -28.66 10.09
C GLU A 172 -17.17 -28.63 11.23
N TYR A 173 -17.28 -27.68 12.16
CA TYR A 173 -16.31 -27.44 13.23
C TYR A 173 -16.87 -27.70 14.64
N MET A 174 -17.99 -28.43 14.76
CA MET A 174 -18.61 -28.74 16.05
C MET A 174 -17.74 -29.67 16.92
N GLU A 175 -16.93 -30.53 16.29
CA GLU A 175 -16.06 -31.46 17.01
C GLU A 175 -14.71 -30.81 17.36
N LYS A 176 -14.20 -31.11 18.56
CA LYS A 176 -12.92 -30.53 19.06
C LYS A 176 -11.75 -30.72 18.10
N HIS A 177 -11.70 -31.85 17.40
CA HIS A 177 -10.61 -32.18 16.47
C HIS A 177 -10.74 -31.48 15.11
N ALA A 178 -11.92 -31.00 14.75
CA ALA A 178 -12.13 -30.29 13.49
C ALA A 178 -11.43 -28.93 13.46
N VAL A 179 -11.22 -28.30 14.63
CA VAL A 179 -10.54 -27.00 14.77
C VAL A 179 -9.11 -27.03 14.22
N SER A 180 -8.41 -28.16 14.33
CA SER A 180 -7.05 -28.32 13.78
C SER A 180 -6.98 -28.02 12.28
N ARG A 181 -8.07 -28.26 11.52
CA ARG A 181 -8.11 -27.94 10.08
C ARG A 181 -8.09 -26.44 9.78
N LEU A 182 -8.50 -25.60 10.74
CA LEU A 182 -8.59 -24.14 10.58
C LEU A 182 -7.29 -23.44 10.96
N ILE A 183 -6.55 -23.99 11.93
CA ILE A 183 -5.31 -23.39 12.46
C ILE A 183 -4.03 -24.03 11.88
N GLY A 184 -4.11 -25.25 11.35
CA GLY A 184 -2.95 -26.08 10.99
C GLY A 184 -2.56 -27.02 12.11
#